data_AF-A0A1X2I1A9-F1
#
_entry.id   AF-A0A1X2I1A9-F1
#
_cell.length_a   1.000
_cell.length_b   1.000
_cell.length_c   1.000
_cell.angle_alpha   90.00
_cell.angle_beta   90.00
_cell.angle_gamma   90.00
#
_symmetry.space_group_name_H-M   'P 1'
#
loop_
_entity.id
_entity.type
_entity.pdbx_description
1 polymer ?
#
loop_
_entity_poly.entity_id
_entity_poly.type
_entity_poly.pdbx_seq_one_letter_code
_entity_poly.pdbx_strand_id
1 'polypeptide(L)'
;MNNLGDLPAEIVTLIVEQLISPQDFYACTLLNKQFYTVTNPFLWHTVVIRNKTVLLKVISGVVETSSSSAQLGYYIREIEFGSYVSDVSDATLLLLVIHLPCLEHLKIARGNRITDASLQYVPQYCPHLQSLCLEDSSMMRRTLEAWGLHCHDLTRLELENCSGVSFYVFHAVASCPLEILKITFSVLHLDSRTGTGNEYFNAAFVLGGFHRLRHLSIFDAGHHFIQHLIHIHANNKNDGIVWPDLVDLYLNNCNAIDDRSMITFVQSHPHLQCLGLSENTFSDAVLDAMATFLPEMRLLDLRASEHITHRGIRRLVQQCPSLTFIALHECGMTTHEFPELRADRCHGHGYVMGILQHITEQQQQPRLQWIYSFALMIAKMMIGETFHLAHTHLLGMVVARSYIGGLVSLSGMKESVLLCRVQCHHGTLCLCEPGFGS
;
A
#
# COMPACT_ATOMS: atom_id res chain seq x y z
N MET A 1 -17.04 3.97 -44.88
CA MET A 1 -16.99 3.18 -43.64
C MET A 1 -16.93 4.18 -42.50
N ASN A 2 -18.06 4.79 -42.11
CA ASN A 2 -18.01 6.02 -41.29
C ASN A 2 -18.91 5.96 -40.04
N ASN A 3 -19.36 4.79 -39.61
CA ASN A 3 -20.16 4.66 -38.39
C ASN A 3 -19.41 3.84 -37.34
N LEU A 4 -19.23 4.40 -36.14
CA LEU A 4 -18.66 3.67 -34.99
C LEU A 4 -19.47 2.41 -34.64
N GLY A 5 -20.73 2.31 -35.07
CA GLY A 5 -21.59 1.14 -34.88
C GLY A 5 -21.31 -0.05 -35.79
N ASP A 6 -20.40 0.08 -36.77
CA ASP A 6 -20.02 -1.01 -37.68
C ASP A 6 -18.72 -1.73 -37.23
N LEU A 7 -18.11 -1.30 -36.13
CA LEU A 7 -16.88 -1.92 -35.61
C LEU A 7 -17.18 -3.32 -35.09
N PRO A 8 -16.38 -4.36 -35.37
CA PRO A 8 -16.52 -5.68 -34.72
C PRO A 8 -16.34 -5.59 -33.20
N ALA A 9 -16.96 -6.50 -32.45
CA ALA A 9 -16.92 -6.47 -30.98
C ALA A 9 -15.49 -6.59 -30.44
N GLU A 10 -14.65 -7.34 -31.14
CA GLU A 10 -13.23 -7.52 -30.85
C GLU A 10 -12.46 -6.20 -30.92
N ILE A 11 -12.79 -5.35 -31.91
CA ILE A 11 -12.16 -4.03 -32.04
C ILE A 11 -12.64 -3.09 -30.93
N VAL A 12 -13.92 -3.15 -30.58
CA VAL A 12 -14.46 -2.37 -29.46
C VAL A 12 -13.81 -2.81 -28.14
N THR A 13 -13.60 -4.12 -27.93
CA THR A 13 -12.89 -4.63 -26.74
C THR A 13 -11.48 -4.08 -26.67
N LEU A 14 -10.72 -4.15 -27.76
CA LEU A 14 -9.36 -3.60 -27.83
C LEU A 14 -9.32 -2.09 -27.55
N ILE A 15 -10.34 -1.33 -27.95
CA ILE A 15 -10.44 0.10 -27.61
C ILE A 15 -10.71 0.28 -26.12
N VAL A 16 -11.68 -0.45 -25.57
CA VAL A 16 -12.10 -0.36 -24.17
C VAL A 16 -10.97 -0.80 -23.22
N GLU A 17 -10.16 -1.79 -23.59
CA GLU A 17 -8.98 -2.24 -22.84
C GLU A 17 -7.89 -1.17 -22.70
N GLN A 18 -7.87 -0.14 -23.56
CA GLN A 18 -6.93 0.99 -23.44
C GLN A 18 -7.46 2.10 -22.53
N LEU A 19 -8.72 2.03 -22.08
CA LEU A 19 -9.31 3.04 -21.20
C LEU A 19 -8.87 2.81 -19.76
N ILE A 20 -8.57 3.90 -19.06
CA ILE A 20 -8.09 3.86 -17.68
C ILE A 20 -9.11 4.52 -16.73
N SER A 21 -9.90 5.48 -17.21
CA SER A 21 -10.81 6.25 -16.37
C SER A 21 -12.21 5.64 -16.30
N PRO A 22 -12.82 5.52 -15.10
CA PRO A 22 -14.23 5.15 -14.94
C PRO A 22 -15.20 6.05 -15.72
N GLN A 23 -14.84 7.32 -15.94
CA GLN A 23 -15.67 8.25 -16.71
C GLN A 23 -15.70 7.89 -18.19
N ASP A 24 -14.58 7.39 -18.73
CA ASP A 24 -14.47 7.00 -20.13
C ASP A 24 -15.28 5.72 -20.40
N PHE A 25 -15.25 4.77 -19.46
CA PHE A 25 -16.12 3.59 -19.51
C PHE A 25 -17.60 3.99 -19.50
N TYR A 26 -17.99 4.92 -18.62
CA TYR A 26 -19.36 5.42 -18.59
C TYR A 26 -19.76 6.08 -19.91
N ALA A 27 -18.92 6.97 -20.45
CA ALA A 27 -19.17 7.62 -21.74
C ALA A 27 -19.33 6.60 -22.88
N CYS A 28 -18.49 5.55 -22.90
CA CYS A 28 -18.57 4.47 -23.88
C CYS A 28 -19.92 3.72 -23.82
N THR A 29 -20.44 3.45 -22.63
CA THR A 29 -21.75 2.77 -22.50
C THR A 29 -22.92 3.58 -23.08
N LEU A 30 -22.76 4.89 -23.27
CA LEU A 30 -23.78 5.77 -23.85
C LEU A 30 -23.70 5.92 -25.38
N LEU A 31 -22.67 5.36 -26.04
CA LEU A 31 -22.47 5.54 -27.48
C LEU A 31 -23.46 4.76 -28.33
N ASN A 32 -23.50 3.43 -28.17
CA ASN A 32 -24.40 2.52 -28.87
C ASN A 32 -24.49 1.16 -28.15
N LYS A 33 -25.37 0.27 -28.63
CA LYS A 33 -25.61 -1.05 -28.01
C LYS A 33 -24.35 -1.92 -27.91
N GLN A 34 -23.45 -1.85 -28.88
CA GLN A 34 -22.27 -2.69 -28.90
C GLN A 34 -21.22 -2.21 -27.88
N PHE A 35 -20.95 -0.91 -27.84
CA PHE A 35 -20.11 -0.32 -26.79
C PHE A 35 -20.73 -0.54 -25.41
N TYR A 36 -22.06 -0.43 -25.28
CA TYR A 36 -22.73 -0.80 -24.03
C TYR A 36 -22.43 -2.25 -23.61
N THR A 37 -22.64 -3.23 -24.50
CA THR A 37 -22.44 -4.66 -24.17
C THR A 37 -20.99 -4.98 -23.86
N VAL A 38 -20.03 -4.42 -24.61
CA VAL A 38 -18.60 -4.67 -24.42
C VAL A 38 -18.05 -3.94 -23.20
N THR A 39 -18.47 -2.69 -22.95
CA THR A 39 -17.91 -1.86 -21.88
C THR A 39 -18.56 -2.10 -20.53
N ASN A 40 -19.83 -2.49 -20.46
CA ASN A 40 -20.53 -2.64 -19.19
C ASN A 40 -19.84 -3.60 -18.19
N PRO A 41 -19.26 -4.76 -18.61
CA PRO A 41 -18.47 -5.60 -17.71
C PRO A 41 -17.25 -4.89 -17.09
N PHE A 42 -16.55 -4.06 -17.86
CA PHE A 42 -15.40 -3.29 -17.36
C PHE A 42 -15.83 -2.18 -16.38
N LEU A 43 -16.97 -1.52 -16.66
CA LEU A 43 -17.53 -0.49 -15.78
C LEU A 43 -17.89 -1.06 -14.39
N TRP A 44 -18.44 -2.27 -14.35
CA TRP A 44 -18.85 -2.95 -13.11
C TRP A 44 -17.75 -3.80 -12.47
N HIS A 45 -16.57 -3.90 -13.08
CA HIS A 45 -15.48 -4.75 -12.59
C HIS A 45 -15.05 -4.38 -11.16
N THR A 46 -14.81 -3.09 -10.90
CA THR A 46 -14.45 -2.55 -9.60
C THR A 46 -15.52 -1.57 -9.12
N VAL A 47 -16.15 -1.88 -7.98
CA VAL A 47 -17.21 -1.04 -7.38
C VAL A 47 -16.72 -0.46 -6.07
N VAL A 48 -16.48 0.86 -6.06
CA VAL A 48 -16.10 1.61 -4.86
C VAL A 48 -17.34 2.21 -4.20
N ILE A 49 -17.67 1.72 -3.02
CA ILE A 49 -18.80 2.14 -2.21
C ILE A 49 -18.34 3.28 -1.30
N ARG A 50 -18.79 4.51 -1.60
CA ARG A 50 -18.34 5.72 -0.88
C ARG A 50 -19.32 6.20 0.20
N ASN A 51 -20.58 5.76 0.11
CA ASN A 51 -21.61 6.06 1.09
C ASN A 51 -22.76 5.05 1.00
N LYS A 52 -23.68 5.12 1.97
CA LYS A 52 -24.85 4.26 2.07
C LYS A 52 -25.79 4.33 0.86
N THR A 53 -25.95 5.51 0.24
CA THR A 53 -26.82 5.66 -0.93
C THR A 53 -26.27 4.89 -2.13
N VAL A 54 -24.95 4.91 -2.34
CA VAL A 54 -24.29 4.12 -3.39
C VAL A 54 -24.45 2.62 -3.09
N LEU A 55 -24.21 2.19 -1.84
CA LEU A 55 -24.41 0.80 -1.42
C LEU A 55 -25.82 0.29 -1.77
N LEU A 56 -26.86 1.04 -1.39
CA LEU A 56 -28.24 0.65 -1.63
C LEU A 56 -28.58 0.59 -3.13
N LYS A 57 -28.03 1.51 -3.94
CA LYS A 57 -28.19 1.48 -5.41
C LYS A 57 -27.50 0.29 -6.06
N VAL A 58 -26.32 -0.08 -5.56
CA VAL A 58 -25.60 -1.28 -6.04
C VAL A 58 -26.41 -2.53 -5.66
N ILE A 59 -26.86 -2.64 -4.42
CA ILE A 59 -27.70 -3.76 -3.97
C ILE A 59 -28.97 -3.85 -4.83
N SER A 60 -29.71 -2.74 -5.01
CA SER A 60 -30.93 -2.77 -5.83
C SER A 60 -30.64 -3.17 -7.26
N GLY A 61 -29.59 -2.63 -7.89
CA GLY A 61 -29.22 -2.98 -9.26
C GLY A 61 -28.83 -4.44 -9.44
N VAL A 62 -28.05 -5.00 -8.51
CA VAL A 62 -27.63 -6.41 -8.57
C VAL A 62 -28.81 -7.35 -8.27
N VAL A 63 -29.67 -7.00 -7.31
CA VAL A 63 -30.88 -7.79 -6.98
C VAL A 63 -31.89 -7.77 -8.13
N GLU A 64 -32.19 -6.60 -8.69
CA GLU A 64 -33.12 -6.44 -9.81
C GLU A 64 -32.65 -7.18 -11.06
N THR A 65 -31.33 -7.24 -11.29
CA THR A 65 -30.75 -7.91 -12.46
C THR A 65 -30.47 -9.40 -12.25
N SER A 66 -30.70 -9.95 -11.05
CA SER A 66 -30.41 -11.34 -10.71
C SER A 66 -31.16 -12.36 -11.59
N SER A 67 -32.39 -12.02 -12.02
CA SER A 67 -33.22 -12.85 -12.91
C SER A 67 -33.13 -12.44 -14.39
N SER A 68 -32.29 -11.44 -14.71
CA SER A 68 -32.13 -10.90 -16.06
C SER A 68 -30.94 -11.53 -16.78
N SER A 69 -30.83 -11.36 -18.11
CA SER A 69 -29.64 -11.79 -18.86
C SER A 69 -28.39 -10.93 -18.59
N ALA A 70 -28.53 -9.77 -17.95
CA ALA A 70 -27.43 -8.83 -17.69
C ALA A 70 -26.65 -9.12 -16.40
N GLN A 71 -27.16 -9.99 -15.52
CA GLN A 71 -26.65 -10.40 -14.20
C GLN A 71 -25.42 -9.62 -13.70
N LEU A 72 -25.61 -8.37 -13.28
CA LEU A 72 -24.51 -7.43 -13.00
C LEU A 72 -23.49 -7.98 -11.99
N GLY A 73 -23.95 -8.79 -11.05
CA GLY A 73 -23.12 -9.42 -10.04
C GLY A 73 -22.03 -10.37 -10.57
N TYR A 74 -22.16 -10.88 -11.80
CA TYR A 74 -21.11 -11.70 -12.44
C TYR A 74 -19.97 -10.87 -13.03
N TYR A 75 -20.19 -9.57 -13.25
CA TYR A 75 -19.14 -8.66 -13.74
C TYR A 75 -18.27 -8.13 -12.61
N ILE A 76 -18.79 -8.06 -11.39
CA ILE A 76 -18.10 -7.50 -10.23
C ILE A 76 -17.01 -8.47 -9.76
N ARG A 77 -15.76 -8.01 -9.79
CA ARG A 77 -14.58 -8.72 -9.29
C ARG A 77 -14.01 -8.07 -8.04
N GLU A 78 -14.19 -6.77 -7.88
CA GLU A 78 -13.68 -6.01 -6.74
C GLU A 78 -14.75 -5.13 -6.11
N ILE A 79 -14.87 -5.21 -4.79
CA ILE A 79 -15.67 -4.29 -3.98
C ILE A 79 -14.81 -3.68 -2.89
N GLU A 80 -14.82 -2.34 -2.83
CA GLU A 80 -14.20 -1.57 -1.77
C GLU A 80 -15.24 -0.71 -1.04
N PHE A 81 -15.42 -0.95 0.25
CA PHE A 81 -16.14 -0.04 1.13
C PHE A 81 -15.16 0.99 1.66
N GLY A 82 -15.34 2.25 1.25
CA GLY A 82 -14.48 3.35 1.67
C GLY A 82 -14.67 3.73 3.14
N SER A 83 -13.66 4.37 3.74
CA SER A 83 -13.60 4.70 5.17
C SER A 83 -14.68 5.67 5.67
N TYR A 84 -15.46 6.28 4.77
CA TYR A 84 -16.55 7.20 5.11
C TYR A 84 -17.94 6.54 5.01
N VAL A 85 -18.03 5.25 4.66
CA VAL A 85 -19.31 4.54 4.61
C VAL A 85 -19.77 4.24 6.03
N SER A 86 -20.66 5.08 6.56
CA SER A 86 -21.40 4.77 7.78
C SER A 86 -22.48 3.73 7.50
N ASP A 87 -22.73 2.84 8.47
CA ASP A 87 -23.83 1.86 8.49
C ASP A 87 -23.73 0.63 7.56
N VAL A 88 -22.53 0.20 7.13
CA VAL A 88 -22.42 -1.17 6.58
C VAL A 88 -22.69 -2.15 7.72
N SER A 89 -23.64 -3.06 7.53
CA SER A 89 -24.01 -4.10 8.49
C SER A 89 -23.94 -5.49 7.85
N ASP A 90 -23.91 -6.52 8.69
CA ASP A 90 -23.97 -7.92 8.24
C ASP A 90 -25.10 -8.18 7.24
N ALA A 91 -26.28 -7.61 7.49
CA ALA A 91 -27.43 -7.77 6.61
C ALA A 91 -27.18 -7.17 5.23
N THR A 92 -26.59 -5.97 5.15
CA THR A 92 -26.28 -5.33 3.87
C THR A 92 -25.15 -6.03 3.12
N LEU A 93 -24.15 -6.55 3.84
CA LEU A 93 -23.07 -7.31 3.22
C LEU A 93 -23.59 -8.62 2.65
N LEU A 94 -24.43 -9.35 3.40
CA LEU A 94 -25.04 -10.60 2.94
C LEU A 94 -25.94 -10.39 1.72
N LEU A 95 -26.81 -9.38 1.72
CA LEU A 95 -27.66 -9.06 0.57
C LEU A 95 -26.85 -8.75 -0.69
N LEU A 96 -25.60 -8.29 -0.52
CA LEU A 96 -24.71 -8.01 -1.63
C LEU A 96 -23.98 -9.27 -2.08
N VAL A 97 -23.21 -9.93 -1.21
CA VAL A 97 -22.29 -11.02 -1.59
C VAL A 97 -23.00 -12.26 -2.14
N ILE A 98 -24.26 -12.52 -1.77
CA ILE A 98 -25.05 -13.65 -2.33
C ILE A 98 -25.21 -13.56 -3.86
N HIS A 99 -25.05 -12.36 -4.43
CA HIS A 99 -25.18 -12.12 -5.85
C HIS A 99 -23.83 -11.91 -6.55
N LEU A 100 -22.69 -12.11 -5.88
CA LEU A 100 -21.35 -11.84 -6.39
C LEU A 100 -20.49 -13.12 -6.48
N PRO A 101 -20.88 -14.11 -7.30
CA PRO A 101 -20.19 -15.41 -7.36
C PRO A 101 -18.76 -15.31 -7.90
N CYS A 102 -18.44 -14.20 -8.58
CA CYS A 102 -17.18 -13.94 -9.24
C CYS A 102 -16.27 -12.97 -8.47
N LEU A 103 -16.62 -12.61 -7.24
CA LEU A 103 -15.83 -11.67 -6.45
C LEU A 103 -14.45 -12.24 -6.11
N GLU A 104 -13.41 -11.48 -6.45
CA GLU A 104 -12.00 -11.81 -6.24
C GLU A 104 -11.38 -10.94 -5.15
N HIS A 105 -11.82 -9.70 -5.00
CA HIS A 105 -11.27 -8.73 -4.04
C HIS A 105 -12.38 -8.08 -3.21
N LEU A 106 -12.31 -8.26 -1.89
CA LEU A 106 -13.22 -7.61 -0.95
C LEU A 106 -12.43 -6.80 0.08
N LYS A 107 -12.68 -5.49 0.09
CA LYS A 107 -12.11 -4.58 1.08
C LYS A 107 -13.21 -3.88 1.86
N ILE A 108 -13.21 -4.03 3.18
CA ILE A 108 -14.15 -3.38 4.09
C ILE A 108 -13.38 -2.49 5.05
N ALA A 109 -13.35 -1.18 4.79
CA ALA A 109 -12.86 -0.21 5.75
C ALA A 109 -13.93 0.10 6.80
N ARG A 110 -13.55 0.18 8.08
CA ARG A 110 -14.44 0.51 9.22
C ARG A 110 -15.65 -0.42 9.40
N GLY A 111 -15.42 -1.73 9.37
CA GLY A 111 -16.43 -2.78 9.55
C GLY A 111 -17.00 -2.93 10.97
N ASN A 112 -17.21 -1.84 11.72
CA ASN A 112 -17.62 -1.88 13.14
C ASN A 112 -18.94 -2.64 13.43
N ARG A 113 -19.77 -2.85 12.40
CA ARG A 113 -21.02 -3.65 12.47
C ARG A 113 -21.00 -4.87 11.56
N ILE A 114 -19.82 -5.25 11.07
CA ILE A 114 -19.56 -6.50 10.38
C ILE A 114 -19.02 -7.48 11.41
N THR A 115 -19.69 -8.62 11.48
CA THR A 115 -19.40 -9.67 12.43
C THR A 115 -19.35 -11.04 11.76
N ASP A 116 -19.11 -12.08 12.55
CA ASP A 116 -19.28 -13.47 12.12
C ASP A 116 -20.63 -13.75 11.44
N ALA A 117 -21.68 -12.98 11.74
CA ALA A 117 -23.00 -13.20 11.15
C ALA A 117 -22.98 -13.10 9.61
N SER A 118 -22.08 -12.30 9.03
CA SER A 118 -21.88 -12.25 7.57
C SER A 118 -20.58 -12.91 7.12
N LEU A 119 -19.46 -12.69 7.82
CA LEU A 119 -18.13 -13.06 7.35
C LEU A 119 -17.92 -14.57 7.19
N GLN A 120 -18.62 -15.40 7.96
CA GLN A 120 -18.54 -16.86 7.82
C GLN A 120 -19.11 -17.36 6.49
N TYR A 121 -19.99 -16.58 5.85
CA TYR A 121 -20.66 -16.97 4.60
C TYR A 121 -20.00 -16.39 3.35
N VAL A 122 -19.15 -15.36 3.50
CA VAL A 122 -18.44 -14.74 2.35
C VAL A 122 -17.69 -15.78 1.52
N PRO A 123 -16.89 -16.71 2.09
CA PRO A 123 -16.23 -17.75 1.31
C PRO A 123 -17.18 -18.70 0.56
N GLN A 124 -18.39 -18.91 1.07
CA GLN A 124 -19.37 -19.82 0.47
C GLN A 124 -20.05 -19.19 -0.75
N TYR A 125 -20.28 -17.87 -0.70
CA TYR A 125 -20.88 -17.12 -1.80
C TYR A 125 -19.85 -16.64 -2.83
N CYS A 126 -18.62 -16.39 -2.40
CA CYS A 126 -17.52 -15.90 -3.22
C CYS A 126 -16.34 -16.90 -3.19
N PRO A 127 -16.42 -18.04 -3.89
CA PRO A 127 -15.41 -19.12 -3.79
C PRO A 127 -14.06 -18.76 -4.43
N HIS A 128 -14.02 -17.76 -5.31
CA HIS A 128 -12.81 -17.31 -6.02
C HIS A 128 -12.10 -16.13 -5.33
N LEU A 129 -12.36 -15.91 -4.04
CA LEU A 129 -11.80 -14.78 -3.33
C LEU A 129 -10.27 -14.90 -3.20
N GLN A 130 -9.56 -13.94 -3.78
CA GLN A 130 -8.09 -13.85 -3.80
C GLN A 130 -7.57 -12.83 -2.77
N SER A 131 -8.33 -11.77 -2.50
CA SER A 131 -7.94 -10.72 -1.57
C SER A 131 -9.05 -10.38 -0.60
N LEU A 132 -8.72 -10.39 0.68
CA LEU A 132 -9.63 -10.00 1.75
C LEU A 132 -8.94 -9.01 2.71
N CYS A 133 -9.46 -7.79 2.73
CA CYS A 133 -9.00 -6.71 3.59
C CYS A 133 -10.13 -6.29 4.53
N LEU A 134 -9.96 -6.48 5.83
CA LEU A 134 -10.93 -6.11 6.85
C LEU A 134 -10.30 -5.17 7.86
N GLU A 135 -10.97 -4.04 8.11
CA GLU A 135 -10.60 -3.06 9.11
C GLU A 135 -11.74 -2.91 10.13
N ASP A 136 -11.42 -2.79 11.42
CA ASP A 136 -12.36 -2.57 12.53
C ASP A 136 -13.54 -3.57 12.58
N SER A 137 -13.33 -4.82 12.15
CA SER A 137 -14.38 -5.85 12.12
C SER A 137 -14.33 -6.76 13.35
N SER A 138 -15.48 -7.27 13.79
CA SER A 138 -15.54 -8.18 14.95
C SER A 138 -15.63 -9.63 14.50
N MET A 139 -14.53 -10.36 14.61
CA MET A 139 -14.41 -11.71 14.06
C MET A 139 -14.14 -12.71 15.17
N MET A 140 -14.84 -13.84 15.16
CA MET A 140 -14.57 -14.96 16.07
C MET A 140 -14.17 -16.20 15.27
N ARG A 141 -13.91 -17.28 16.01
CA ARG A 141 -13.38 -18.54 15.50
C ARG A 141 -14.19 -19.15 14.34
N ARG A 142 -15.52 -18.98 14.31
CA ARG A 142 -16.39 -19.54 13.25
C ARG A 142 -16.05 -19.01 11.87
N THR A 143 -15.74 -17.72 11.77
CA THR A 143 -15.33 -17.09 10.52
C THR A 143 -14.03 -17.71 10.01
N LEU A 144 -13.04 -17.85 10.89
CA LEU A 144 -11.76 -18.49 10.55
C LEU A 144 -11.93 -19.94 10.10
N GLU A 145 -12.76 -20.72 10.80
CA GLU A 145 -13.08 -22.10 10.41
C GLU A 145 -13.73 -22.18 9.02
N ALA A 146 -14.68 -21.28 8.72
CA ALA A 146 -15.29 -21.22 7.40
C ALA A 146 -14.30 -20.86 6.30
N TRP A 147 -13.36 -19.95 6.58
CA TRP A 147 -12.34 -19.54 5.61
C TRP A 147 -11.41 -20.68 5.26
N GLY A 148 -10.96 -21.46 6.24
CA GLY A 148 -10.09 -22.62 5.99
C GLY A 148 -10.75 -23.74 5.18
N LEU A 149 -12.08 -23.80 5.16
CA LEU A 149 -12.84 -24.79 4.38
C LEU A 149 -13.11 -24.37 2.93
N HIS A 150 -13.07 -23.08 2.62
CA HIS A 150 -13.65 -22.55 1.39
C HIS A 150 -12.78 -21.55 0.63
N CYS A 151 -11.86 -20.84 1.28
CA CYS A 151 -10.97 -19.89 0.63
C CYS A 151 -9.64 -20.57 0.25
N HIS A 152 -9.56 -21.22 -0.91
CA HIS A 152 -8.32 -21.88 -1.36
C HIS A 152 -7.47 -21.03 -2.31
N ASP A 153 -8.05 -19.99 -2.91
CA ASP A 153 -7.37 -19.10 -3.86
C ASP A 153 -6.87 -17.80 -3.20
N LEU A 154 -6.97 -17.68 -1.87
CA LEU A 154 -6.62 -16.47 -1.13
C LEU A 154 -5.10 -16.23 -1.19
N THR A 155 -4.69 -15.11 -1.78
CA THR A 155 -3.30 -14.67 -1.92
C THR A 155 -2.98 -13.47 -1.03
N ARG A 156 -3.98 -12.66 -0.68
CA ARG A 156 -3.85 -11.49 0.21
C ARG A 156 -4.85 -11.56 1.35
N LEU A 157 -4.34 -11.48 2.58
CA LEU A 157 -5.15 -11.31 3.77
C LEU A 157 -4.63 -10.14 4.60
N GLU A 158 -5.48 -9.15 4.83
CA GLU A 158 -5.18 -8.00 5.67
C GLU A 158 -6.27 -7.83 6.74
N LEU A 159 -5.87 -7.94 8.01
CA LEU A 159 -6.73 -7.79 9.17
C LEU A 159 -6.19 -6.66 10.06
N GLU A 160 -6.89 -5.54 10.10
CA GLU A 160 -6.47 -4.35 10.83
C GLU A 160 -7.50 -3.99 11.91
N ASN A 161 -7.06 -3.90 13.16
CA ASN A 161 -7.93 -3.60 14.31
C ASN A 161 -9.17 -4.50 14.41
N CYS A 162 -9.09 -5.72 13.88
CA CYS A 162 -10.16 -6.69 13.99
C CYS A 162 -10.18 -7.30 15.40
N SER A 163 -11.31 -7.20 16.10
CA SER A 163 -11.46 -7.83 17.41
C SER A 163 -11.66 -9.34 17.26
N GLY A 164 -11.17 -10.11 18.24
CA GLY A 164 -11.26 -11.58 18.27
C GLY A 164 -10.32 -12.35 17.33
N VAL A 165 -9.43 -11.68 16.59
CA VAL A 165 -8.34 -12.36 15.85
C VAL A 165 -7.35 -12.97 16.84
N SER A 166 -7.18 -14.30 16.75
CA SER A 166 -6.20 -15.06 17.52
C SER A 166 -5.19 -15.74 16.59
N PHE A 167 -4.13 -16.32 17.14
CA PHE A 167 -3.13 -17.07 16.36
C PHE A 167 -3.70 -18.26 15.57
N TYR A 168 -4.94 -18.70 15.89
CA TYR A 168 -5.64 -19.70 15.09
C TYR A 168 -5.83 -19.27 13.62
N VAL A 169 -5.80 -17.96 13.33
CA VAL A 169 -5.86 -17.44 11.96
C VAL A 169 -4.83 -18.10 11.05
N PHE A 170 -3.60 -18.34 11.52
CA PHE A 170 -2.56 -18.98 10.71
C PHE A 170 -2.89 -20.43 10.37
N HIS A 171 -3.52 -21.16 11.30
CA HIS A 171 -4.01 -22.52 11.02
C HIS A 171 -5.16 -22.51 10.01
N ALA A 172 -6.10 -21.58 10.18
CA ALA A 172 -7.26 -21.45 9.30
C ALA A 172 -6.83 -21.21 7.84
N VAL A 173 -5.83 -20.36 7.62
CA VAL A 173 -5.39 -20.01 6.26
C VAL A 173 -4.15 -20.79 5.80
N ALA A 174 -3.71 -21.82 6.52
CA ALA A 174 -2.49 -22.56 6.21
C ALA A 174 -2.48 -23.19 4.80
N SER A 175 -3.65 -23.53 4.26
CA SER A 175 -3.80 -24.10 2.92
C SER A 175 -3.83 -23.04 1.81
N CYS A 176 -3.87 -21.75 2.15
CA CYS A 176 -3.97 -20.66 1.19
C CYS A 176 -2.58 -20.32 0.61
N PRO A 177 -2.48 -20.03 -0.70
CA PRO A 177 -1.23 -19.62 -1.33
C PRO A 177 -0.90 -18.14 -1.04
N LEU A 178 -0.86 -17.74 0.23
CA LEU A 178 -0.67 -16.35 0.64
C LEU A 178 0.68 -15.79 0.16
N GLU A 179 0.60 -14.68 -0.56
CA GLU A 179 1.73 -13.81 -0.90
C GLU A 179 1.82 -12.61 0.05
N ILE A 180 0.68 -12.18 0.60
CA ILE A 180 0.57 -10.99 1.43
C ILE A 180 -0.25 -11.30 2.67
N LEU A 181 0.36 -11.09 3.83
CA LEU A 181 -0.28 -11.26 5.13
C LEU A 181 0.03 -10.07 6.03
N LYS A 182 -1.02 -9.30 6.34
CA LYS A 182 -0.97 -8.20 7.30
C LYS A 182 -1.95 -8.47 8.44
N ILE A 183 -1.47 -8.51 9.67
CA ILE A 183 -2.33 -8.67 10.85
C ILE A 183 -1.89 -7.69 11.93
N THR A 184 -2.82 -6.86 12.39
CA THR A 184 -2.69 -6.09 13.63
C THR A 184 -3.59 -6.72 14.68
N PHE A 185 -2.99 -7.29 15.72
CA PHE A 185 -3.74 -7.90 16.82
C PHE A 185 -4.28 -6.82 17.77
N SER A 186 -5.50 -7.00 18.28
CA SER A 186 -6.01 -6.08 19.29
C SER A 186 -5.32 -6.33 20.64
N VAL A 187 -4.66 -5.29 21.17
CA VAL A 187 -3.93 -5.31 22.46
C VAL A 187 -4.76 -5.89 23.61
N LEU A 188 -6.09 -5.66 23.59
CA LEU A 188 -7.04 -6.11 24.63
C LEU A 188 -7.25 -7.64 24.68
N HIS A 189 -6.83 -8.39 23.66
CA HIS A 189 -6.97 -9.85 23.62
C HIS A 189 -5.69 -10.63 23.90
N LEU A 190 -4.55 -9.94 23.95
CA LEU A 190 -3.25 -10.54 24.29
C LEU A 190 -2.85 -10.26 25.75
N ASP A 191 -3.76 -9.70 26.56
CA ASP A 191 -3.59 -9.51 28.00
C ASP A 191 -3.26 -10.84 28.71
N SER A 192 -1.97 -11.10 28.85
CA SER A 192 -1.22 -11.80 29.92
C SER A 192 -1.70 -13.17 30.45
N ARG A 193 -2.75 -13.80 29.90
CA ARG A 193 -3.33 -15.04 30.48
C ARG A 193 -3.69 -16.16 29.51
N THR A 194 -3.56 -16.02 28.19
CA THR A 194 -4.17 -16.97 27.24
C THR A 194 -3.20 -17.75 26.36
N GLY A 195 -1.98 -17.26 26.11
CA GLY A 195 -0.99 -18.01 25.34
C GLY A 195 -0.01 -18.78 26.21
N THR A 196 -0.02 -20.12 26.16
CA THR A 196 1.12 -20.90 26.67
C THR A 196 2.30 -20.75 25.70
N GLY A 197 3.55 -20.92 26.14
CA GLY A 197 4.72 -20.90 25.25
C GLY A 197 4.58 -21.82 24.02
N ASN A 198 3.82 -22.91 24.15
CA ASN A 198 3.52 -23.83 23.06
C ASN A 198 2.60 -23.23 21.99
N GLU A 199 1.66 -22.35 22.35
CA GLU A 199 0.76 -21.72 21.37
C GLU A 199 1.51 -20.73 20.49
N TYR A 200 2.38 -19.90 21.08
CA TYR A 200 3.25 -19.00 20.32
C TYR A 200 4.18 -19.77 19.38
N PHE A 201 4.78 -20.85 19.88
CA PHE A 201 5.64 -21.73 19.08
C PHE A 201 4.88 -22.35 17.90
N ASN A 202 3.71 -22.94 18.14
CA ASN A 202 2.90 -23.57 17.09
C ASN A 202 2.46 -22.55 16.04
N ALA A 203 2.01 -21.38 16.49
CA ALA A 203 1.60 -20.29 15.59
C ALA A 203 2.76 -19.82 14.70
N ALA A 204 3.94 -19.60 15.29
CA ALA A 204 5.13 -19.21 14.56
C ALA A 204 5.56 -20.30 13.56
N PHE A 205 5.55 -21.57 13.97
CA PHE A 205 5.89 -22.71 13.11
C PHE A 205 4.96 -22.82 11.90
N VAL A 206 3.64 -22.69 12.11
CA VAL A 206 2.64 -22.70 11.02
C VAL A 206 2.86 -21.52 10.09
N LEU A 207 3.12 -20.33 10.63
CA LEU A 207 3.42 -19.14 9.84
C LEU A 207 4.70 -19.33 8.99
N GLY A 208 5.67 -20.11 9.46
CA GLY A 208 6.85 -20.48 8.68
C GLY A 208 6.56 -21.31 7.43
N GLY A 209 5.43 -22.04 7.40
CA GLY A 209 5.03 -22.90 6.27
C GLY A 209 4.48 -22.16 5.05
N PHE A 210 4.29 -20.84 5.13
CA PHE A 210 3.74 -20.04 4.02
C PHE A 210 4.83 -19.65 3.01
N HIS A 211 5.28 -20.61 2.21
CA HIS A 211 6.46 -20.45 1.33
C HIS A 211 6.33 -19.38 0.22
N ARG A 212 5.12 -18.88 -0.07
CA ARG A 212 4.88 -17.85 -1.09
C ARG A 212 4.85 -16.43 -0.54
N LEU A 213 5.03 -16.25 0.77
CA LEU A 213 4.97 -14.92 1.37
C LEU A 213 6.06 -14.02 0.82
N ARG A 214 5.62 -12.88 0.28
CA ARG A 214 6.45 -11.77 -0.19
C ARG A 214 6.34 -10.56 0.72
N HIS A 215 5.19 -10.40 1.37
CA HIS A 215 4.93 -9.28 2.28
C HIS A 215 4.30 -9.80 3.57
N LEU A 216 5.01 -9.65 4.69
CA LEU A 216 4.55 -10.03 6.02
C LEU A 216 4.57 -8.84 6.96
N SER A 217 3.44 -8.56 7.59
CA SER A 217 3.33 -7.50 8.58
C SER A 217 2.51 -7.99 9.77
N ILE A 218 3.15 -8.05 10.94
CA ILE A 218 2.52 -8.49 12.18
C ILE A 218 2.74 -7.41 13.24
N PHE A 219 1.64 -6.80 13.69
CA PHE A 219 1.64 -5.80 14.75
C PHE A 219 0.88 -6.32 15.98
N ASP A 220 1.37 -5.91 17.15
CA ASP A 220 0.78 -6.13 18.46
C ASP A 220 0.63 -7.59 18.87
N ALA A 221 1.37 -8.53 18.25
CA ALA A 221 1.31 -9.96 18.55
C ALA A 221 1.99 -10.39 19.86
N GLY A 222 2.64 -9.46 20.57
CA GLY A 222 3.42 -9.73 21.79
C GLY A 222 4.84 -10.24 21.52
N HIS A 223 5.79 -9.83 22.37
CA HIS A 223 7.22 -10.05 22.17
C HIS A 223 7.64 -11.54 22.14
N HIS A 224 6.97 -12.41 22.91
CA HIS A 224 7.26 -13.85 22.90
C HIS A 224 6.95 -14.51 21.55
N PHE A 225 5.84 -14.15 20.90
CA PHE A 225 5.51 -14.65 19.59
C PHE A 225 6.55 -14.23 18.55
N ILE A 226 6.89 -12.94 18.54
CA ILE A 226 7.87 -12.35 17.63
C ILE A 226 9.26 -12.97 17.83
N GLN A 227 9.66 -13.24 19.07
CA GLN A 227 10.88 -13.97 19.38
C GLN A 227 10.88 -15.39 18.80
N HIS A 228 9.81 -16.17 19.00
CA HIS A 228 9.69 -17.50 18.40
C HIS A 228 9.71 -17.44 16.87
N LEU A 229 9.03 -16.45 16.28
CA LEU A 229 8.98 -16.26 14.84
C LEU A 229 10.36 -16.06 14.23
N ILE A 230 11.24 -15.27 14.85
CA ILE A 230 12.59 -15.09 14.31
C ILE A 230 13.52 -16.25 14.73
N HIS A 231 13.49 -16.68 15.99
CA HIS A 231 14.46 -17.63 16.54
C HIS A 231 14.31 -19.05 15.97
N ILE A 232 13.08 -19.53 15.77
CA ILE A 232 12.84 -20.85 15.16
C ILE A 232 13.40 -20.86 13.74
N HIS A 233 13.07 -19.84 12.95
CA HIS A 233 13.44 -19.80 11.54
C HIS A 233 14.91 -19.43 11.30
N ALA A 234 15.55 -18.69 12.21
CA ALA A 234 16.98 -18.44 12.18
C ALA A 234 17.81 -19.71 12.48
N ASN A 235 17.28 -20.65 13.28
CA ASN A 235 18.03 -21.82 13.76
C ASN A 235 17.62 -23.16 13.12
N ASN A 236 16.52 -23.20 12.35
CA ASN A 236 16.04 -24.43 11.74
C ASN A 236 16.84 -24.77 10.46
N LYS A 237 17.97 -25.46 10.62
CA LYS A 237 18.88 -25.83 9.53
C LYS A 237 18.33 -26.92 8.59
N ASN A 238 17.22 -27.57 8.94
CA ASN A 238 16.77 -28.79 8.28
C ASN A 238 15.63 -28.59 7.27
N ASP A 239 14.88 -27.48 7.32
CA ASP A 239 13.64 -27.30 6.54
C ASP A 239 13.73 -26.27 5.41
N GLY A 240 14.94 -25.88 5.01
CA GLY A 240 15.15 -24.83 4.01
C GLY A 240 14.94 -23.41 4.55
N ILE A 241 15.08 -22.42 3.68
CA ILE A 241 14.86 -21.01 4.04
C ILE A 241 13.36 -20.78 4.17
N VAL A 242 12.93 -20.28 5.32
CA VAL A 242 11.55 -19.86 5.56
C VAL A 242 11.28 -18.58 4.77
N TRP A 243 10.12 -18.48 4.13
CA TRP A 243 9.74 -17.35 3.25
C TRP A 243 10.85 -16.93 2.26
N PRO A 244 11.26 -17.82 1.35
CA PRO A 244 12.40 -17.58 0.46
C PRO A 244 12.21 -16.36 -0.46
N ASP A 245 10.97 -15.99 -0.76
CA ASP A 245 10.60 -14.87 -1.64
C ASP A 245 10.22 -13.59 -0.86
N LEU A 246 10.53 -13.52 0.44
CA LEU A 246 10.18 -12.38 1.29
C LEU A 246 10.88 -11.10 0.84
N VAL A 247 10.07 -10.06 0.58
CA VAL A 247 10.52 -8.73 0.15
C VAL A 247 10.30 -7.70 1.25
N ASP A 248 9.14 -7.78 1.93
CA ASP A 248 8.75 -6.84 2.98
C ASP A 248 8.46 -7.56 4.29
N LEU A 249 9.09 -7.11 5.38
CA LEU A 249 8.84 -7.59 6.73
C LEU A 249 8.63 -6.43 7.69
N TYR A 250 7.49 -6.40 8.37
CA TYR A 250 7.20 -5.41 9.42
C TYR A 250 6.74 -6.07 10.71
N LEU A 251 7.50 -5.90 11.77
CA LEU A 251 7.23 -6.43 13.11
C LEU A 251 7.40 -5.30 14.15
N ASN A 252 6.49 -5.22 15.12
CA ASN A 252 6.70 -4.40 16.34
C ASN A 252 6.96 -5.31 17.56
N ASN A 253 7.27 -4.69 18.70
CA ASN A 253 7.59 -5.38 19.95
C ASN A 253 8.78 -6.35 19.80
N CYS A 254 9.82 -5.93 19.08
CA CYS A 254 10.99 -6.74 18.74
C CYS A 254 12.04 -6.83 19.88
N ASN A 255 11.75 -6.33 21.08
CA ASN A 255 12.69 -6.19 22.21
C ASN A 255 13.26 -7.52 22.75
N ALA A 256 12.60 -8.64 22.47
CA ALA A 256 13.01 -9.98 22.88
C ALA A 256 13.87 -10.72 21.81
N ILE A 257 14.09 -10.11 20.64
CA ILE A 257 14.97 -10.67 19.60
C ILE A 257 16.40 -10.23 19.90
N ASP A 258 17.36 -11.16 19.83
CA ASP A 258 18.78 -10.86 19.95
C ASP A 258 19.44 -10.55 18.58
N ASP A 259 20.54 -9.79 18.61
CA ASP A 259 21.32 -9.45 17.42
C ASP A 259 21.70 -10.69 16.61
N ARG A 260 22.06 -11.79 17.28
CA ARG A 260 22.51 -13.02 16.62
C ARG A 260 21.42 -13.64 15.75
N SER A 261 20.21 -13.78 16.30
CA SER A 261 19.08 -14.35 15.55
C SER A 261 18.69 -13.42 14.40
N MET A 262 18.70 -12.09 14.64
CA MET A 262 18.37 -11.12 13.60
C MET A 262 19.40 -11.08 12.46
N ILE A 263 20.70 -11.12 12.78
CA ILE A 263 21.77 -11.19 11.77
C ILE A 263 21.65 -12.46 10.94
N THR A 264 21.36 -13.61 11.58
CA THR A 264 21.18 -14.88 10.87
C THR A 264 19.97 -14.82 9.93
N PHE A 265 18.87 -14.20 10.38
CA PHE A 265 17.69 -13.99 9.55
C PHE A 265 17.99 -13.05 8.36
N VAL A 266 18.68 -11.94 8.57
CA VAL A 266 19.08 -11.01 7.49
C VAL A 266 19.96 -11.72 6.46
N GLN A 267 20.88 -12.60 6.90
CA GLN A 267 21.73 -13.40 6.02
C GLN A 267 20.94 -14.38 5.14
N SER A 268 19.82 -14.91 5.63
CA SER A 268 19.00 -15.86 4.87
C SER A 268 18.00 -15.20 3.93
N HIS A 269 17.78 -13.88 4.02
CA HIS A 269 16.79 -13.14 3.21
C HIS A 269 17.43 -11.97 2.44
N PRO A 270 18.32 -12.23 1.46
CA PRO A 270 19.06 -11.18 0.74
C PRO A 270 18.18 -10.30 -0.18
N HIS A 271 16.92 -10.68 -0.40
CA HIS A 271 15.99 -9.98 -1.28
C HIS A 271 15.09 -8.96 -0.55
N LEU A 272 15.24 -8.80 0.77
CA LEU A 272 14.47 -7.83 1.54
C LEU A 272 14.72 -6.40 1.04
N GLN A 273 13.62 -5.68 0.79
CA GLN A 273 13.60 -4.30 0.35
C GLN A 273 13.03 -3.38 1.43
N CYS A 274 12.00 -3.83 2.15
CA CYS A 274 11.42 -3.06 3.25
C CYS A 274 11.48 -3.85 4.55
N LEU A 275 12.13 -3.28 5.56
CA LEU A 275 12.28 -3.90 6.86
C LEU A 275 11.86 -2.95 7.97
N GLY A 276 10.79 -3.28 8.68
CA GLY A 276 10.36 -2.59 9.89
C GLY A 276 10.51 -3.48 11.10
N LEU A 277 11.32 -3.04 12.06
CA LEU A 277 11.58 -3.74 13.31
C LEU A 277 11.51 -2.71 14.43
N SER A 278 10.31 -2.38 14.89
CA SER A 278 10.15 -1.36 15.92
C SER A 278 10.25 -1.94 17.33
N GLU A 279 10.56 -1.08 18.30
CA GLU A 279 10.69 -1.43 19.72
C GLU A 279 11.68 -2.58 19.94
N ASN A 280 12.89 -2.43 19.41
CA ASN A 280 13.97 -3.42 19.52
C ASN A 280 15.11 -2.94 20.42
N THR A 281 15.97 -3.88 20.79
CA THR A 281 17.18 -3.66 21.60
C THR A 281 18.46 -3.89 20.79
N PHE A 282 18.37 -3.80 19.46
CA PHE A 282 19.47 -4.18 18.57
C PHE A 282 20.65 -3.23 18.68
N SER A 283 21.86 -3.78 18.54
CA SER A 283 23.06 -2.96 18.40
C SER A 283 23.35 -2.62 16.93
N ASP A 284 24.29 -1.68 16.75
CA ASP A 284 24.89 -1.35 15.46
C ASP A 284 25.35 -2.59 14.63
N ALA A 285 25.64 -3.74 15.28
CA ALA A 285 26.04 -4.96 14.58
C ALA A 285 24.96 -5.48 13.62
N VAL A 286 23.67 -5.30 13.96
CA VAL A 286 22.57 -5.66 13.06
C VAL A 286 22.54 -4.74 11.84
N LEU A 287 22.80 -3.44 12.03
CA LEU A 287 22.90 -2.50 10.91
C LEU A 287 24.07 -2.81 9.99
N ASP A 288 25.23 -3.16 10.55
CA ASP A 288 26.40 -3.56 9.76
C ASP A 288 26.11 -4.85 8.97
N ALA A 289 25.31 -5.78 9.51
CA ALA A 289 24.84 -6.95 8.79
C ALA A 289 23.84 -6.58 7.66
N MET A 290 22.86 -5.72 7.93
CA MET A 290 21.91 -5.23 6.91
C MET A 290 22.67 -4.57 5.74
N ALA A 291 23.66 -3.73 6.04
CA ALA A 291 24.52 -3.10 5.05
C ALA A 291 25.27 -4.10 4.16
N THR A 292 25.63 -5.26 4.74
CA THR A 292 26.41 -6.29 4.06
C THR A 292 25.52 -7.21 3.22
N PHE A 293 24.35 -7.59 3.72
CA PHE A 293 23.53 -8.67 3.16
C PHE A 293 22.27 -8.19 2.43
N LEU A 294 21.85 -6.93 2.58
CA LEU A 294 20.63 -6.36 1.98
C LEU A 294 20.95 -5.23 0.98
N PRO A 295 21.54 -5.54 -0.19
CA PRO A 295 21.97 -4.52 -1.16
C PRO A 295 20.80 -3.75 -1.79
N GLU A 296 19.61 -4.36 -1.86
CA GLU A 296 18.41 -3.78 -2.46
C GLU A 296 17.49 -3.10 -1.44
N MET A 297 17.94 -2.91 -0.18
CA MET A 297 17.11 -2.31 0.87
C MET A 297 16.73 -0.87 0.52
N ARG A 298 15.43 -0.57 0.57
CA ARG A 298 14.83 0.72 0.22
C ARG A 298 14.21 1.44 1.40
N LEU A 299 13.65 0.69 2.36
CA LEU A 299 12.94 1.24 3.49
C LEU A 299 13.37 0.51 4.77
N LEU A 300 13.79 1.28 5.77
CA LEU A 300 14.10 0.75 7.09
C LEU A 300 13.32 1.49 8.18
N ASP A 301 12.50 0.80 8.96
CA ASP A 301 11.79 1.36 10.10
C ASP A 301 12.33 0.78 11.40
N LEU A 302 12.94 1.64 12.22
CA LEU A 302 13.58 1.31 13.49
C LEU A 302 12.98 2.16 14.62
N ARG A 303 11.71 2.57 14.54
CA ARG A 303 11.07 3.34 15.60
C ARG A 303 11.24 2.69 16.98
N ALA A 304 11.50 3.50 18.00
CA ALA A 304 11.75 3.08 19.38
C ALA A 304 12.91 2.06 19.53
N SER A 305 14.00 2.24 18.77
CA SER A 305 15.23 1.44 18.93
C SER A 305 16.26 2.18 19.78
N GLU A 306 16.38 1.81 21.06
CA GLU A 306 17.17 2.60 22.03
C GLU A 306 18.69 2.35 21.97
N HIS A 307 19.13 1.22 21.42
CA HIS A 307 20.55 0.82 21.42
C HIS A 307 21.28 1.07 20.09
N ILE A 308 20.55 1.49 19.07
CA ILE A 308 21.11 1.85 17.77
C ILE A 308 21.70 3.25 17.83
N THR A 309 22.93 3.42 17.35
CA THR A 309 23.61 4.70 17.39
C THR A 309 23.55 5.43 16.05
N HIS A 310 23.67 6.76 16.09
CA HIS A 310 23.83 7.59 14.90
C HIS A 310 25.03 7.16 14.03
N ARG A 311 26.06 6.54 14.61
CA ARG A 311 27.24 6.05 13.87
C ARG A 311 26.90 4.83 13.03
N GLY A 312 26.12 3.90 13.58
CA GLY A 312 25.61 2.73 12.85
C GLY A 312 24.73 3.16 11.68
N ILE A 313 23.79 4.08 11.92
CA ILE A 313 22.94 4.66 10.88
C ILE A 313 23.76 5.27 9.75
N ARG A 314 24.80 6.05 10.07
CA ARG A 314 25.69 6.62 9.05
C ARG A 314 26.37 5.56 8.20
N ARG A 315 26.91 4.51 8.82
CA ARG A 315 27.56 3.40 8.08
C ARG A 315 26.56 2.71 7.16
N LEU A 316 25.36 2.42 7.67
CA LEU A 316 24.29 1.82 6.89
C LEU A 316 23.94 2.66 5.65
N VAL A 317 23.65 3.96 5.82
CA VAL A 317 23.28 4.84 4.70
C VAL A 317 24.42 4.95 3.69
N GLN A 318 25.67 4.93 4.12
CA GLN A 318 26.84 4.96 3.23
C GLN A 318 27.00 3.66 2.42
N GLN A 319 26.54 2.52 2.95
CA GLN A 319 26.74 1.20 2.37
C GLN A 319 25.49 0.67 1.63
N CYS A 320 24.31 1.25 1.87
CA CYS A 320 23.05 0.91 1.21
C CYS A 320 22.63 2.00 0.20
N PRO A 321 23.10 1.97 -1.06
CA PRO A 321 22.82 3.03 -2.04
C PRO A 321 21.35 3.08 -2.48
N SER A 322 20.60 1.99 -2.32
CA SER A 322 19.18 1.89 -2.66
C SER A 322 18.25 2.40 -1.55
N LEU A 323 18.78 2.77 -0.38
CA LEU A 323 17.98 3.19 0.77
C LEU A 323 17.33 4.55 0.52
N THR A 324 16.00 4.57 0.50
CA THR A 324 15.17 5.75 0.19
C THR A 324 14.43 6.31 1.40
N PHE A 325 14.17 5.49 2.42
CA PHE A 325 13.44 5.91 3.62
C PHE A 325 13.98 5.25 4.90
N ILE A 326 14.10 6.03 5.99
CA ILE A 326 14.51 5.52 7.30
C ILE A 326 13.72 6.15 8.45
N ALA A 327 12.93 5.36 9.17
CA ALA A 327 12.19 5.83 10.35
C ALA A 327 12.99 5.62 11.65
N LEU A 328 13.24 6.69 12.39
CA LEU A 328 14.07 6.73 13.61
C LEU A 328 13.38 7.45 14.78
N HIS A 329 12.04 7.49 14.79
CA HIS A 329 11.32 8.13 15.89
C HIS A 329 11.61 7.40 17.20
N GLU A 330 11.70 8.14 18.31
CA GLU A 330 11.89 7.58 19.65
C GLU A 330 13.16 6.72 19.84
N CYS A 331 14.19 6.90 19.01
CA CYS A 331 15.46 6.16 19.13
C CYS A 331 16.49 6.85 20.06
N GLY A 332 16.08 7.84 20.86
CA GLY A 332 16.99 8.59 21.75
C GLY A 332 18.04 9.47 21.06
N MET A 333 18.06 9.55 19.71
CA MET A 333 18.99 10.36 18.95
C MET A 333 18.58 11.85 18.91
N THR A 334 19.58 12.72 18.85
CA THR A 334 19.43 14.18 18.83
C THR A 334 19.87 14.79 17.50
N THR A 335 19.36 15.98 17.16
CA THR A 335 19.74 16.69 15.92
C THR A 335 21.23 17.03 15.88
N HIS A 336 21.86 17.25 17.03
CA HIS A 336 23.29 17.52 17.14
C HIS A 336 24.17 16.35 16.70
N GLU A 337 23.64 15.13 16.74
CA GLU A 337 24.36 13.94 16.28
C GLU A 337 24.39 13.83 14.77
N PHE A 338 23.62 14.67 14.05
CA PHE A 338 23.58 14.77 12.59
C PHE A 338 23.78 16.23 12.12
N PRO A 339 24.96 16.83 12.33
CA PRO A 339 25.26 18.21 11.90
C PRO A 339 25.11 18.44 10.38
N GLU A 340 25.14 17.37 9.59
CA GLU A 340 24.87 17.39 8.16
C GLU A 340 23.40 17.69 7.82
N LEU A 341 22.48 17.54 8.77
CA LEU A 341 21.08 17.92 8.62
C LEU A 341 20.91 19.42 8.80
N ARG A 342 20.54 20.14 7.74
CA ARG A 342 20.18 21.55 7.89
C ARG A 342 18.89 21.70 8.70
N ALA A 343 18.95 22.54 9.74
CA ALA A 343 17.88 22.76 10.71
C ALA A 343 16.58 23.36 10.11
N ASP A 344 16.63 23.91 8.90
CA ASP A 344 15.50 24.48 8.17
C ASP A 344 14.52 23.42 7.63
N ARG A 345 14.94 22.14 7.55
CA ARG A 345 14.12 21.02 7.07
C ARG A 345 13.63 20.08 8.19
N CYS A 346 13.93 20.40 9.45
CA CYS A 346 13.50 19.63 10.61
C CYS A 346 12.29 20.31 11.28
N HIS A 347 11.09 20.14 10.71
CA HIS A 347 9.86 20.59 11.38
C HIS A 347 9.22 19.43 12.15
N GLY A 348 9.39 19.43 13.48
CA GLY A 348 8.65 18.61 14.44
C GLY A 348 9.01 17.12 14.49
N HIS A 349 9.57 16.64 15.61
CA HIS A 349 9.66 15.23 16.07
C HIS A 349 9.97 14.12 15.04
N GLY A 350 10.52 14.46 13.88
CA GLY A 350 10.72 13.57 12.74
C GLY A 350 12.11 13.70 12.17
N TYR A 351 13.04 12.91 12.68
CA TYR A 351 14.41 12.77 12.18
C TYR A 351 14.51 12.12 10.79
N VAL A 352 13.36 11.73 10.22
CA VAL A 352 13.19 10.72 9.18
C VAL A 352 13.38 11.23 7.75
N MET A 353 13.03 12.50 7.46
CA MET A 353 13.13 13.04 6.10
C MET A 353 14.50 13.67 5.77
N GLY A 354 15.25 14.12 6.78
CA GLY A 354 16.47 14.89 6.55
C GLY A 354 17.71 14.05 6.18
N ILE A 355 17.87 12.89 6.82
CA ILE A 355 19.16 12.14 6.81
C ILE A 355 19.47 11.58 5.43
N LEU A 356 18.46 11.03 4.77
CA LEU A 356 18.65 10.39 3.47
C LEU A 356 18.87 11.42 2.37
N GLN A 357 18.14 12.54 2.38
CA GLN A 357 18.27 13.57 1.35
C GLN A 357 19.68 14.18 1.32
N HIS A 358 20.31 14.41 2.48
CA HIS A 358 21.63 15.06 2.52
C HIS A 358 22.82 14.12 2.28
N ILE A 359 22.75 12.86 2.74
CA ILE A 359 23.81 11.87 2.50
C ILE A 359 23.80 11.40 1.04
N THR A 360 22.63 11.24 0.42
CA THR A 360 22.55 10.97 -1.03
C THR A 360 22.95 12.17 -1.89
N GLU A 361 22.66 13.41 -1.48
CA GLU A 361 23.13 14.64 -2.14
C GLU A 361 24.68 14.72 -2.20
N GLN A 362 25.39 14.22 -1.18
CA GLN A 362 26.86 14.14 -1.17
C GLN A 362 27.42 13.03 -2.09
N GLN A 363 26.66 11.94 -2.32
CA GLN A 363 27.11 10.82 -3.16
C GLN A 363 26.64 10.87 -4.63
N GLN A 364 25.60 11.64 -4.98
CA GLN A 364 25.02 11.68 -6.34
C GLN A 364 25.56 12.78 -7.27
N GLN A 365 26.65 13.47 -6.91
CA GLN A 365 27.07 14.71 -7.57
C GLN A 365 27.38 14.72 -9.08
N PRO A 366 27.48 13.61 -9.86
CA PRO A 366 27.51 13.77 -11.33
C PRO A 366 26.25 13.30 -12.08
N ARG A 367 25.28 12.59 -11.47
CA ARG A 367 24.23 11.91 -12.26
C ARG A 367 22.79 12.42 -12.12
N LEU A 368 22.44 13.13 -11.04
CA LEU A 368 21.04 13.55 -10.79
C LEU A 368 20.83 15.07 -10.68
N GLN A 369 21.89 15.88 -10.83
CA GLN A 369 21.79 17.35 -10.80
C GLN A 369 20.84 17.92 -11.86
N TRP A 370 20.67 17.26 -13.01
CA TRP A 370 19.80 17.78 -14.07
C TRP A 370 18.31 17.53 -13.79
N ILE A 371 17.94 16.40 -13.15
CA ILE A 371 16.53 16.05 -12.90
C ILE A 371 15.94 16.93 -11.79
N TYR A 372 16.69 17.15 -10.70
CA TYR A 372 16.27 18.06 -9.62
C TYR A 372 16.22 19.52 -10.08
N SER A 373 17.18 19.97 -10.90
CA SER A 373 17.17 21.33 -11.47
C SER A 373 16.00 21.53 -12.44
N PHE A 374 15.63 20.50 -13.20
CA PHE A 374 14.53 20.56 -14.18
C PHE A 374 13.14 20.52 -13.50
N ALA A 375 12.96 19.67 -12.48
CA ALA A 375 11.72 19.62 -11.69
C ALA A 375 11.50 20.91 -10.88
N LEU A 376 12.57 21.50 -10.32
CA LEU A 376 12.51 22.77 -9.59
C LEU A 376 12.25 23.98 -10.50
N MET A 377 12.73 23.93 -11.76
CA MET A 377 12.46 24.95 -12.78
C MET A 377 10.99 24.91 -13.24
N ILE A 378 10.42 23.71 -13.45
CA ILE A 378 9.01 23.55 -13.84
C ILE A 378 8.06 23.90 -12.68
N ALA A 379 8.39 23.53 -11.44
CA ALA A 379 7.62 23.92 -10.27
C ALA A 379 7.58 25.45 -10.07
N LYS A 380 8.68 26.16 -10.35
CA LYS A 380 8.77 27.62 -10.23
C LYS A 380 8.11 28.37 -11.39
N MET A 381 8.08 27.81 -12.60
CA MET A 381 7.32 28.38 -13.73
C MET A 381 5.80 28.28 -13.55
N MET A 382 5.30 27.26 -12.83
CA MET A 382 3.86 27.08 -12.60
C MET A 382 3.28 27.97 -11.49
N ILE A 383 4.12 28.59 -10.65
CA ILE A 383 3.67 29.41 -9.50
C ILE A 383 3.64 30.92 -9.84
N GLY A 384 4.12 31.32 -11.03
CA GLY A 384 3.96 32.70 -11.51
C GLY A 384 4.75 33.76 -10.73
N GLU A 385 5.81 33.39 -10.03
CA GLU A 385 6.72 34.36 -9.42
C GLU A 385 7.70 34.91 -10.46
N THR A 386 7.73 36.24 -10.59
CA THR A 386 8.73 36.95 -11.38
C THR A 386 10.01 37.11 -10.58
N PHE A 387 11.14 36.83 -11.22
CA PHE A 387 12.47 36.95 -10.63
C PHE A 387 12.79 38.40 -10.25
N HIS A 388 13.12 38.64 -8.97
CA HIS A 388 14.08 39.68 -8.61
C HIS A 388 15.41 39.00 -8.26
N LEU A 389 16.33 38.99 -9.22
CA LEU A 389 17.71 38.56 -9.00
C LEU A 389 18.41 39.60 -8.09
N ALA A 390 18.64 39.24 -6.83
CA ALA A 390 19.69 39.88 -6.05
C ALA A 390 21.04 39.25 -6.43
N HIS A 391 21.92 40.11 -6.95
CA HIS A 391 23.29 39.82 -7.35
C HIS A 391 24.15 39.24 -6.21
N THR A 392 24.24 37.92 -6.06
CA THR A 392 25.36 37.32 -5.27
C THR A 392 25.76 35.88 -5.60
N HIS A 393 25.25 35.26 -6.68
CA HIS A 393 25.81 33.99 -7.18
C HIS A 393 26.03 34.02 -8.70
N LEU A 394 26.96 34.87 -9.14
CA LEU A 394 27.41 35.00 -10.53
C LEU A 394 28.83 34.45 -10.72
N LEU A 395 29.18 33.36 -10.03
CA LEU A 395 30.49 32.71 -10.14
C LEU A 395 30.44 31.22 -10.54
N GLY A 396 29.26 30.70 -10.89
CA GLY A 396 29.08 29.36 -11.48
C GLY A 396 28.63 29.35 -12.95
N MET A 397 28.36 30.50 -13.57
CA MET A 397 27.82 30.61 -14.95
C MET A 397 28.83 31.06 -16.01
N VAL A 398 30.14 30.90 -15.78
CA VAL A 398 31.18 31.23 -16.78
C VAL A 398 31.81 29.99 -17.44
N VAL A 399 31.43 28.76 -17.06
CA VAL A 399 31.98 27.53 -17.68
C VAL A 399 31.03 26.83 -18.66
N ALA A 400 29.80 27.30 -18.82
CA ALA A 400 28.84 26.76 -19.80
C ALA A 400 28.57 27.72 -20.98
N ARG A 401 29.59 28.46 -21.43
CA ARG A 401 29.55 29.25 -22.68
C ARG A 401 30.48 28.70 -23.77
N SER A 402 31.01 27.50 -23.57
CA SER A 402 31.90 26.80 -24.51
C SER A 402 31.34 25.48 -25.05
N TYR A 403 30.11 25.10 -24.70
CA TYR A 403 29.38 24.00 -25.35
C TYR A 403 27.99 24.53 -25.73
N ILE A 404 27.63 24.41 -27.01
CA ILE A 404 26.49 25.06 -27.69
C ILE A 404 26.81 26.47 -28.22
N GLY A 405 27.89 26.55 -28.99
CA GLY A 405 28.00 27.50 -30.10
C GLY A 405 27.91 26.70 -31.41
N GLY A 406 26.80 26.83 -32.14
CA GLY A 406 26.71 26.33 -33.51
C GLY A 406 25.28 26.03 -33.97
N LEU A 407 24.73 26.95 -34.78
CA LEU A 407 23.66 26.77 -35.79
C LEU A 407 22.22 26.63 -35.21
N VAL A 408 21.16 27.35 -35.61
CA VAL A 408 20.87 28.27 -36.72
C VAL A 408 19.69 29.15 -36.30
N SER A 409 19.74 30.41 -36.72
CA SER A 409 18.66 31.41 -36.72
C SER A 409 17.40 30.92 -37.43
N LEU A 410 16.23 31.04 -36.80
CA LEU A 410 14.98 31.33 -37.50
C LEU A 410 14.12 32.25 -36.63
N SER A 411 14.16 33.52 -37.00
CA SER A 411 13.28 34.59 -36.56
C SER A 411 11.86 34.43 -37.11
N GLY A 412 10.85 34.62 -36.24
CA GLY A 412 9.57 35.21 -36.63
C GLY A 412 8.38 34.26 -36.67
N MET A 413 7.54 34.32 -35.62
CA MET A 413 6.10 34.53 -35.77
C MET A 413 5.47 34.93 -34.43
N LYS A 414 4.54 35.87 -34.54
CA LYS A 414 3.79 36.59 -33.50
C LYS A 414 2.66 35.74 -32.90
N GLU A 415 2.18 36.18 -31.72
CA GLU A 415 0.77 36.13 -31.22
C GLU A 415 0.14 34.71 -31.18
N SER A 416 -0.42 34.17 -30.09
CA SER A 416 -1.42 34.71 -29.16
C SER A 416 -1.75 33.57 -28.18
N VAL A 417 -1.71 33.77 -26.86
CA VAL A 417 -2.46 32.91 -25.92
C VAL A 417 -3.06 33.77 -24.82
N LEU A 418 -4.40 33.76 -24.79
CA LEU A 418 -5.23 34.40 -23.78
C LEU A 418 -4.95 33.83 -22.38
N LEU A 419 -4.94 34.76 -21.42
CA LEU A 419 -5.24 34.50 -20.02
C LEU A 419 -6.60 33.81 -19.85
N CYS A 420 -6.63 32.70 -19.12
CA CYS A 420 -7.78 32.39 -18.27
C CYS A 420 -7.27 31.88 -16.92
N ARG A 421 -7.44 32.72 -15.90
CA ARG A 421 -7.25 32.40 -14.49
C ARG A 421 -8.25 31.32 -14.08
N VAL A 422 -7.77 30.25 -13.47
CA VAL A 422 -8.58 29.39 -12.60
C VAL A 422 -8.16 29.68 -11.17
N GLN A 423 -9.02 30.38 -10.43
CA GLN A 423 -8.93 30.52 -8.97
C GLN A 423 -9.78 29.40 -8.35
N CYS A 424 -9.11 28.40 -7.78
CA CYS A 424 -9.73 27.40 -6.91
C CYS A 424 -9.73 27.92 -5.47
N HIS A 425 -10.87 28.41 -5.00
CA HIS A 425 -11.12 28.53 -3.56
C HIS A 425 -12.50 27.96 -3.22
N HIS A 426 -12.48 26.96 -2.34
CA HIS A 426 -13.61 26.35 -1.63
C HIS A 426 -14.53 25.50 -2.50
N GLY A 427 -14.19 24.20 -2.56
CA GLY A 427 -15.00 23.16 -3.17
C GLY A 427 -16.34 23.01 -2.46
N THR A 428 -17.38 23.59 -3.05
CA THR A 428 -18.78 23.20 -2.88
C THR A 428 -19.51 23.66 -4.13
N LEU A 429 -20.14 22.75 -4.88
CA LEU A 429 -21.17 23.12 -5.84
C LEU A 429 -22.23 22.03 -5.90
N CYS A 430 -23.39 22.42 -5.39
CA CYS A 430 -24.67 21.73 -5.41
C CYS A 430 -25.17 21.53 -6.84
N LEU A 431 -25.91 20.44 -7.04
CA LEU A 431 -26.77 20.24 -8.21
C LEU A 431 -27.96 21.20 -8.13
N CYS A 432 -28.11 22.08 -9.13
CA CYS A 432 -29.36 22.75 -9.44
C CYS A 432 -29.83 22.28 -10.82
N GLU A 433 -31.06 21.76 -10.88
CA GLU A 433 -31.77 21.38 -12.11
C GLU A 433 -32.17 22.63 -12.95
N PRO A 434 -32.38 22.48 -14.27
CA PRO A 434 -32.80 23.57 -15.14
C PRO A 434 -34.31 23.85 -14.99
N GLY A 435 -34.64 25.14 -14.87
CA GLY A 435 -35.97 25.60 -14.48
C GLY A 435 -37.03 25.72 -15.60
N PHE A 436 -38.21 26.17 -15.20
CA PHE A 436 -39.18 26.85 -16.06
C PHE A 436 -39.79 28.02 -15.30
N GLY A 437 -39.82 29.18 -15.95
CA GLY A 437 -40.25 30.44 -15.38
C GLY A 437 -41.73 30.77 -15.56
N SER A 438 -42.15 31.77 -14.80
CA SER A 438 -42.95 32.92 -15.23
C SER A 438 -42.82 34.01 -14.17
#